data_AF-A0A6C0TJK0-F1
#
_entry.id   AF-A0A6C0TJK0-F1
#
_cell.length_a   1.000
_cell.length_b   1.000
_cell.length_c   1.000
_cell.angle_alpha   90.00
_cell.angle_beta   90.00
_cell.angle_gamma   90.00
#
_symmetry.space_group_name_H-M   'P 1'
#
loop_
_entity.id
_entity.type
_entity.pdbx_description
1 polymer ?
#
loop_
_entity_poly.entity_id
_entity_poly.type
_entity_poly.pdbx_seq_one_letter_code
_entity_poly.pdbx_strand_id
1 'polypeptide(L)'
;MGILNLFLAASMPVLKVLLVTAVGSFLALDHIKILTEDARKHLNTVVFYVCTPALIFGTLAQTITYDSMATLWFMPINVFITFIIGSLLGWLVNLITRPPPHLRGLVLGCCAAGNLGNILIIIVPAVCKEKGSPFGDPDVCSTYGLAYASLSMAMGAIFLWGYVYNVIRLSLEVNGSSVGECISITSTGEQESFTEPLL
;
A
#
# COMPACT_ATOMS: atom_id res chain seq x y z
N MET A 1 -26.90 -17.02 -0.01
CA MET A 1 -26.42 -16.92 -1.41
C MET A 1 -25.70 -18.21 -1.75
N GLY A 2 -25.93 -18.81 -2.92
CA GLY A 2 -25.29 -20.07 -3.30
C GLY A 2 -23.77 -19.93 -3.50
N ILE A 3 -23.03 -21.02 -3.30
CA ILE A 3 -21.56 -21.07 -3.41
C ILE A 3 -21.08 -20.59 -4.79
N LEU A 4 -21.81 -20.92 -5.85
CA LEU A 4 -21.50 -20.46 -7.22
C LEU A 4 -21.60 -18.95 -7.39
N ASN A 5 -22.57 -18.29 -6.74
CA ASN A 5 -22.71 -16.83 -6.80
C ASN A 5 -21.58 -16.14 -6.03
N LEU A 6 -21.16 -16.71 -4.90
CA LEU A 6 -20.00 -16.23 -4.15
C LEU A 6 -18.71 -16.39 -4.95
N PHE A 7 -18.53 -17.53 -5.63
CA PHE A 7 -17.38 -17.78 -6.49
C PHE A 7 -17.33 -16.80 -7.68
N LEU A 8 -18.45 -16.61 -8.38
CA LEU A 8 -18.57 -15.63 -9.46
C LEU A 8 -18.28 -14.22 -8.98
N ALA A 9 -18.88 -13.79 -7.86
CA ALA A 9 -18.65 -12.47 -7.29
C ALA A 9 -17.18 -12.25 -6.89
N ALA A 10 -16.52 -13.25 -6.31
CA ALA A 10 -15.11 -13.19 -5.94
C ALA A 10 -14.16 -13.22 -7.15
N SER A 11 -14.52 -13.91 -8.23
CA SER A 11 -13.71 -14.01 -9.45
C SER A 11 -13.75 -12.75 -10.33
N MET A 12 -14.82 -11.96 -10.24
CA MET A 12 -15.04 -10.82 -11.13
C MET A 12 -13.96 -9.72 -11.01
N PRO A 13 -13.49 -9.34 -9.81
CA PRO A 13 -12.35 -8.44 -9.66
C PRO A 13 -11.06 -9.02 -10.25
N VAL A 14 -10.79 -10.31 -10.02
CA VAL A 14 -9.59 -10.99 -10.52
C VAL A 14 -9.56 -10.99 -12.04
N LEU A 15 -10.70 -11.30 -12.68
CA LEU A 15 -10.81 -11.30 -14.13
C LEU A 15 -10.61 -9.89 -14.71
N LYS A 16 -11.17 -8.85 -14.08
CA LYS A 16 -10.95 -7.46 -14.51
C LYS A 16 -9.48 -7.08 -14.47
N VAL A 17 -8.77 -7.41 -13.39
CA VAL A 17 -7.33 -7.14 -13.26
C VAL A 17 -6.57 -7.90 -14.36
N LEU A 18 -6.88 -9.18 -14.57
CA LEU A 18 -6.21 -10.01 -15.57
C LEU A 18 -6.40 -9.47 -16.99
N LEU A 19 -7.60 -9.02 -17.35
CA LEU A 19 -7.86 -8.41 -18.65
C LEU A 19 -7.08 -7.11 -18.86
N VAL A 20 -7.06 -6.23 -17.85
CA VAL A 20 -6.29 -4.97 -17.92
C VAL A 20 -4.79 -5.27 -18.05
N THR A 21 -4.28 -6.23 -17.28
CA THR A 21 -2.88 -6.68 -17.38
C THR A 21 -2.58 -7.29 -18.74
N ALA A 22 -3.48 -8.10 -19.30
CA ALA A 22 -3.31 -8.70 -20.62
C ALA A 22 -3.22 -7.64 -21.72
N VAL A 23 -4.09 -6.62 -21.67
CA VAL A 23 -4.03 -5.47 -22.60
C VAL A 23 -2.71 -4.71 -22.42
N GLY A 24 -2.31 -4.39 -21.18
CA GLY A 24 -1.04 -3.72 -20.91
C GLY A 24 0.17 -4.52 -21.40
N SER A 25 0.15 -5.84 -21.24
CA SER A 25 1.18 -6.75 -21.73
C SER A 25 1.20 -6.80 -23.26
N PHE A 26 0.03 -6.84 -23.91
CA PHE A 26 -0.08 -6.80 -25.36
C PHE A 26 0.52 -5.52 -25.96
N LEU A 27 0.25 -4.37 -25.35
CA LEU A 27 0.83 -3.08 -25.75
C LEU A 27 2.35 -3.00 -25.52
N ALA A 28 2.88 -3.83 -24.62
CA ALA A 28 4.31 -3.91 -24.30
C ALA A 28 5.08 -4.90 -25.19
N LEU A 29 4.44 -5.64 -26.11
CA LEU A 29 5.15 -6.51 -27.05
C LEU A 29 6.08 -5.69 -27.96
N ASP A 30 7.26 -6.25 -28.23
CA ASP A 30 8.28 -5.68 -29.12
C ASP A 30 7.79 -5.43 -30.55
N HIS A 31 6.69 -6.08 -30.93
CA HIS A 31 6.08 -5.93 -32.25
C HIS A 31 5.21 -4.66 -32.38
N ILE A 32 4.73 -4.10 -31.26
CA ILE A 32 3.81 -2.95 -31.22
C ILE A 32 4.54 -1.68 -30.74
N LYS A 33 5.66 -1.78 -30.00
CA LYS A 33 6.56 -0.67 -29.57
C LYS A 33 5.89 0.60 -29.01
N ILE A 34 4.63 0.52 -28.56
CA ILE A 34 3.91 1.65 -27.97
C ILE A 34 4.34 1.85 -26.50
N LEU A 35 4.53 0.75 -25.75
CA LEU A 35 5.01 0.76 -24.35
C LEU A 35 6.49 0.32 -24.26
N THR A 36 7.37 1.04 -24.95
CA THR A 36 8.83 0.89 -24.84
C THR A 36 9.30 1.10 -23.38
N GLU A 37 10.47 0.59 -23.01
CA GLU A 37 10.98 0.63 -21.64
C GLU A 37 10.99 2.05 -21.03
N ASP A 38 11.40 3.06 -21.81
CA ASP A 38 11.39 4.46 -21.37
C ASP A 38 9.97 4.98 -21.15
N ALA A 39 9.03 4.66 -22.05
CA ALA A 39 7.63 5.01 -21.89
C ALA A 39 7.04 4.40 -20.62
N ARG A 40 7.40 3.14 -20.28
CA ARG A 40 6.97 2.51 -19.03
C ARG A 40 7.54 3.19 -17.79
N LYS A 41 8.82 3.61 -17.81
CA LYS A 41 9.45 4.35 -16.71
C LYS A 41 8.79 5.71 -16.50
N HIS A 42 8.54 6.46 -17.57
CA HIS A 42 7.85 7.75 -17.50
C HIS A 42 6.40 7.60 -17.05
N LEU A 43 5.66 6.63 -17.60
CA LEU A 43 4.29 6.34 -17.18
C LEU A 43 4.22 5.94 -15.71
N ASN A 44 5.10 5.04 -15.25
CA ASN A 44 5.15 4.66 -13.84
C ASN A 44 5.42 5.86 -12.93
N THR A 45 6.32 6.77 -13.34
CA THR A 45 6.61 8.01 -12.61
C THR A 45 5.36 8.89 -12.52
N VAL A 46 4.64 9.12 -13.63
CA VAL A 46 3.40 9.91 -13.65
C VAL A 46 2.31 9.26 -12.80
N VAL A 47 2.13 7.94 -12.93
CA VAL A 47 1.14 7.20 -12.15
C VAL A 47 1.45 7.30 -10.66
N PHE A 48 2.72 7.16 -10.28
CA PHE A 48 3.14 7.18 -8.89
C PHE A 48 3.03 8.58 -8.24
N TYR A 49 3.52 9.62 -8.93
CA TYR A 49 3.59 10.98 -8.36
C TYR A 49 2.34 11.83 -8.60
N VAL A 50 1.52 11.51 -9.61
CA VAL A 50 0.35 12.31 -9.97
C VAL A 50 -0.94 11.51 -9.79
N CYS A 51 -1.08 10.36 -10.45
CA CYS A 51 -2.35 9.62 -10.42
C CYS A 51 -2.66 9.05 -9.03
N THR A 52 -1.65 8.52 -8.33
CA THR A 52 -1.83 7.90 -7.01
C THR A 52 -2.30 8.92 -5.96
N PRO A 53 -1.62 10.06 -5.75
CA PRO A 53 -2.11 11.07 -4.82
C PRO A 53 -3.44 11.70 -5.26
N ALA A 54 -3.65 11.90 -6.57
CA ALA A 54 -4.94 12.39 -7.07
C ALA A 54 -6.08 11.41 -6.81
N LEU A 55 -5.85 10.11 -6.95
CA LEU A 55 -6.83 9.07 -6.62
C LEU A 55 -7.15 9.07 -5.13
N ILE A 56 -6.11 9.12 -4.28
CA ILE A 56 -6.28 9.20 -2.83
C ILE A 56 -7.09 10.44 -2.46
N PHE A 57 -6.72 11.62 -2.99
CA PHE A 57 -7.45 12.86 -2.74
C PHE A 57 -8.88 12.82 -3.27
N GLY A 58 -9.11 12.23 -4.45
CA GLY A 58 -10.44 12.06 -5.02
C GLY A 58 -11.34 11.16 -4.16
N THR A 59 -10.80 10.04 -3.67
CA THR A 59 -11.52 9.17 -2.74
C THR A 59 -11.84 9.88 -1.42
N LEU A 60 -10.90 10.70 -0.93
CA LEU A 60 -11.07 11.50 0.27
C LEU A 60 -12.15 12.57 0.10
N ALA A 61 -12.12 13.33 -0.99
CA ALA A 61 -13.08 14.40 -1.27
C ALA A 61 -14.52 13.89 -1.39
N GLN A 62 -14.72 12.67 -1.90
CA GLN A 62 -16.04 12.04 -1.97
C GLN A 62 -16.54 11.51 -0.62
N THR A 63 -15.63 11.20 0.31
CA THR A 63 -15.97 10.68 1.64
C THR A 63 -16.00 11.74 2.74
N ILE A 64 -15.40 12.91 2.51
CA ILE A 64 -15.34 14.02 3.46
C ILE A 64 -16.34 15.12 3.10
N THR A 65 -17.43 15.21 3.86
CA THR A 65 -18.27 16.41 3.96
C THR A 65 -17.95 17.11 5.28
N TYR A 66 -17.97 18.45 5.35
CA TYR A 66 -17.58 19.21 6.55
C TYR A 66 -18.32 18.79 7.82
N ASP A 67 -19.63 18.53 7.73
CA ASP A 67 -20.42 18.04 8.87
C ASP A 67 -20.00 16.63 9.32
N SER A 68 -19.66 15.77 8.36
CA SER A 68 -19.19 14.41 8.64
C SER A 68 -17.77 14.38 9.22
N MET A 69 -16.88 15.32 8.85
CA MET A 69 -15.54 15.43 9.47
C MET A 69 -15.60 15.71 10.96
N ALA A 70 -16.50 16.60 11.39
CA ALA A 70 -16.62 16.97 12.79
C ALA A 70 -17.14 15.80 13.64
N THR A 71 -18.02 14.97 13.07
CA THR A 71 -18.52 13.78 13.79
C THR A 71 -17.53 12.61 13.74
N LEU A 72 -16.78 12.45 12.65
CA LEU A 72 -15.87 11.32 12.40
C LEU A 72 -14.39 11.62 12.73
N TRP A 73 -14.05 12.76 13.34
CA TRP A 73 -12.67 13.15 13.65
C TRP A 73 -11.89 12.12 14.50
N PHE A 74 -12.60 11.34 15.32
CA PHE A 74 -12.03 10.26 16.12
C PHE A 74 -11.41 9.15 15.27
N MET A 75 -11.81 9.05 14.01
CA MET A 75 -11.43 7.98 13.09
C MET A 75 -10.03 8.17 12.47
N PRO A 76 -9.67 9.35 11.90
CA PRO A 76 -8.29 9.66 11.55
C PRO A 76 -7.31 9.45 12.71
N ILE A 77 -7.71 9.85 13.92
CA ILE A 77 -6.89 9.73 15.13
C ILE A 77 -6.68 8.27 15.49
N ASN A 78 -7.73 7.44 15.46
CA ASN A 78 -7.61 6.02 15.75
C ASN A 78 -6.67 5.34 14.76
N VAL A 79 -6.82 5.62 13.46
CA VAL A 79 -5.91 5.10 12.42
C VAL A 79 -4.47 5.56 12.68
N PHE A 80 -4.26 6.84 12.99
CA PHE A 80 -2.94 7.35 13.32
C PHE A 80 -2.31 6.62 14.52
N ILE A 81 -3.06 6.40 15.60
CA ILE A 81 -2.59 5.66 16.77
C ILE A 81 -2.21 4.22 16.39
N THR A 82 -3.02 3.53 15.56
CA THR A 82 -2.68 2.18 15.10
C THR A 82 -1.39 2.15 14.28
N PHE A 83 -1.12 3.17 13.46
CA PHE A 83 0.14 3.29 12.73
C PHE A 83 1.33 3.52 13.66
N ILE A 84 1.18 4.31 14.73
CA ILE A 84 2.22 4.51 15.74
C ILE A 84 2.52 3.19 16.46
N ILE A 85 1.49 2.50 16.94
CA ILE A 85 1.65 1.20 17.62
C ILE A 85 2.27 0.17 16.66
N GLY A 86 1.77 0.08 15.43
CA GLY A 86 2.30 -0.82 14.40
C GLY A 86 3.76 -0.53 14.03
N SER A 87 4.16 0.74 14.01
CA SER A 87 5.55 1.14 13.80
C SER A 87 6.44 0.77 14.98
N LEU A 88 5.97 0.95 16.22
CA LEU A 88 6.70 0.51 17.42
C LEU A 88 6.89 -1.01 17.43
N LEU A 89 5.86 -1.77 17.05
CA LEU A 89 5.95 -3.22 16.91
C LEU A 89 6.89 -3.62 15.76
N GLY A 90 6.82 -2.95 14.61
CA GLY A 90 7.73 -3.19 13.49
C GLY A 90 9.20 -2.90 13.85
N TRP A 91 9.43 -1.85 14.65
CA TRP A 91 10.75 -1.55 15.21
C TRP A 91 11.23 -2.65 16.15
N LEU A 92 10.36 -3.14 17.04
CA LEU A 92 10.66 -4.25 17.94
C LEU A 92 10.99 -5.54 17.16
N VAL A 93 10.22 -5.84 16.11
CA VAL A 93 10.49 -6.98 15.21
C VAL A 93 11.86 -6.81 14.56
N ASN A 94 12.16 -5.63 14.00
CA ASN A 94 13.48 -5.36 13.41
C ASN A 94 14.63 -5.57 14.40
N LEU A 95 14.42 -5.27 15.69
CA LEU A 95 15.42 -5.50 16.73
C LEU A 95 15.66 -7.00 17.00
N ILE A 96 14.59 -7.80 17.00
CA ILE A 96 14.63 -9.25 17.28
C ILE A 96 15.20 -10.01 16.09
N THR A 97 14.63 -9.82 14.90
CA THR A 97 15.00 -10.61 13.71
C THR A 97 16.27 -10.11 13.04
N ARG A 98 16.71 -8.88 13.34
CA ARG A 98 17.86 -8.20 12.72
C ARG A 98 17.92 -8.40 11.20
N PRO A 99 16.86 -8.04 10.45
CA PRO A 99 16.85 -8.25 9.01
C PRO A 99 17.92 -7.38 8.32
N PRO A 100 18.37 -7.80 7.12
CA PRO A 100 19.34 -7.04 6.36
C PRO A 100 18.84 -5.62 6.10
N PRO A 101 19.74 -4.64 6.05
CA PRO A 101 19.39 -3.22 6.15
C PRO A 101 18.35 -2.78 5.12
N HIS A 102 18.40 -3.30 3.89
CA HIS A 102 17.46 -2.99 2.81
C HIS A 102 16.01 -3.45 3.07
N LEU A 103 15.79 -4.43 3.96
CA LEU A 103 14.45 -4.94 4.31
C LEU A 103 13.86 -4.28 5.54
N ARG A 104 14.65 -3.56 6.34
CA ARG A 104 14.18 -2.96 7.61
C ARG A 104 13.03 -1.99 7.41
N GLY A 105 13.10 -1.15 6.37
CA GLY A 105 12.03 -0.22 6.00
C GLY A 105 10.77 -0.94 5.52
N LEU A 106 10.92 -2.05 4.77
CA LEU A 106 9.80 -2.87 4.33
C LEU A 106 9.09 -3.55 5.50
N VAL A 107 9.84 -4.16 6.42
CA VAL A 107 9.29 -4.79 7.63
C VAL A 107 8.54 -3.77 8.48
N LEU A 108 9.14 -2.60 8.70
CA LEU A 108 8.50 -1.52 9.46
C LEU A 108 7.20 -1.05 8.78
N GLY A 109 7.23 -0.86 7.45
CA GLY A 109 6.06 -0.46 6.67
C GLY A 109 4.92 -1.48 6.70
N CYS A 110 5.23 -2.78 6.54
CA CYS A 110 4.25 -3.85 6.62
C CYS A 110 3.60 -3.96 8.00
N CYS A 111 4.38 -3.80 9.07
CA CYS A 111 3.89 -3.81 10.45
C CYS A 111 3.06 -2.56 10.79
N ALA A 112 3.41 -1.39 10.24
CA ALA A 112 2.71 -0.14 10.48
C ALA A 112 1.36 -0.08 9.75
N ALA A 113 1.30 -0.48 8.48
CA ALA A 113 0.09 -0.40 7.67
C ALA A 113 -0.91 -1.53 7.97
N GLY A 114 -0.43 -2.73 8.28
CA GLY A 114 -1.27 -3.91 8.49
C GLY A 114 -2.21 -4.19 7.30
N ASN A 115 -3.29 -4.93 7.56
CA ASN A 115 -4.35 -5.18 6.58
C ASN A 115 -5.64 -4.43 6.96
N LEU A 116 -5.53 -3.11 7.13
CA LEU A 116 -6.63 -2.22 7.50
C LEU A 116 -7.77 -2.22 6.46
N GLY A 117 -7.51 -2.61 5.22
CA GLY A 117 -8.54 -2.67 4.19
C GLY A 117 -9.41 -3.92 4.28
N ASN A 118 -8.83 -5.08 3.98
CA ASN A 118 -9.61 -6.30 3.75
C ASN A 118 -10.21 -6.86 5.05
N ILE A 119 -9.49 -6.77 6.17
CA ILE A 119 -9.98 -7.34 7.44
C ILE A 119 -11.17 -6.54 7.96
N LEU A 120 -11.11 -5.21 7.95
CA LEU A 120 -12.19 -4.36 8.47
C LEU A 120 -13.48 -4.47 7.63
N ILE A 121 -13.36 -4.52 6.30
CA ILE A 121 -14.52 -4.70 5.40
C ILE A 121 -15.21 -6.05 5.61
N ILE A 122 -14.48 -7.10 6.02
CA ILE A 122 -15.04 -8.44 6.25
C ILE A 122 -15.62 -8.56 7.66
N ILE A 123 -14.87 -8.13 8.68
CA ILE A 123 -15.24 -8.32 10.09
C ILE A 123 -16.46 -7.47 10.45
N VAL A 124 -16.51 -6.20 10.03
CA VAL A 124 -17.56 -5.29 10.49
C VAL A 124 -18.96 -5.77 10.07
N PRO A 125 -19.22 -6.14 8.80
CA PRO A 125 -20.50 -6.72 8.40
C PRO A 125 -20.79 -8.08 9.04
N ALA A 126 -19.75 -8.89 9.31
CA ALA A 126 -19.92 -10.19 9.96
C ALA A 126 -20.42 -10.02 11.40
N VAL A 127 -19.83 -9.10 12.16
CA VAL A 127 -20.24 -8.79 13.55
C VAL A 127 -21.64 -8.18 13.58
N CYS A 128 -21.99 -7.32 12.61
CA CYS A 128 -23.35 -6.76 12.50
C CYS A 128 -24.42 -7.84 12.24
N LYS A 129 -24.08 -8.92 11.52
CA LYS A 129 -25.00 -10.02 11.19
C LYS A 129 -25.01 -11.15 12.22
N GLU A 130 -24.17 -11.08 13.25
CA GLU A 130 -24.12 -12.08 14.31
C GLU A 130 -25.40 -12.03 15.16
N LYS A 131 -25.94 -13.20 15.51
CA LYS A 131 -27.17 -13.28 16.32
C LYS A 131 -26.92 -12.75 17.72
N GLY A 132 -27.71 -11.76 18.15
CA GLY A 132 -27.57 -11.11 19.46
C GLY A 132 -26.49 -10.03 19.50
N SER A 133 -26.11 -9.46 18.35
CA SER A 133 -25.16 -8.36 18.30
C SER A 133 -25.71 -7.14 19.06
N PRO A 134 -24.87 -6.43 19.84
CA PRO A 134 -25.28 -5.25 20.61
C PRO A 134 -25.49 -4.01 19.73
N PHE A 135 -25.28 -4.12 18.42
CA PHE A 135 -25.18 -3.00 17.48
C PHE A 135 -26.52 -2.62 16.81
N GLY A 136 -27.63 -3.17 17.29
CA GLY A 136 -28.97 -2.82 16.81
C GLY A 136 -29.37 -3.59 15.54
N ASP A 137 -30.14 -2.94 14.67
CA ASP A 137 -30.62 -3.55 13.43
C ASP A 137 -29.44 -3.93 12.49
N PRO A 138 -29.33 -5.19 12.04
CA PRO A 138 -28.21 -5.67 11.22
C PRO A 138 -27.97 -4.87 9.93
N ASP A 139 -29.03 -4.38 9.28
CA ASP A 139 -28.91 -3.68 8.00
C ASP A 139 -28.41 -2.24 8.19
N VAL A 140 -28.84 -1.59 9.27
CA VAL A 140 -28.36 -0.27 9.68
C VAL A 140 -26.91 -0.35 10.13
N CYS A 141 -26.58 -1.34 10.98
CA CYS A 141 -25.22 -1.61 11.45
C CYS A 141 -24.27 -1.88 10.28
N SER A 142 -24.66 -2.73 9.33
CA SER A 142 -23.81 -3.07 8.18
C SER A 142 -23.57 -1.87 7.27
N THR A 143 -24.55 -0.97 7.11
CA THR A 143 -24.42 0.23 6.26
C THR A 143 -23.43 1.22 6.86
N TYR A 144 -23.62 1.60 8.13
CA TYR A 144 -22.69 2.52 8.82
C TYR A 144 -21.31 1.89 9.05
N GLY A 145 -21.28 0.59 9.37
CA GLY A 145 -20.04 -0.15 9.56
C GLY A 145 -19.22 -0.29 8.27
N LEU A 146 -19.87 -0.50 7.13
CA LEU A 146 -19.18 -0.54 5.84
C LEU A 146 -18.69 0.84 5.41
N ALA A 147 -19.46 1.90 5.68
CA ALA A 147 -19.01 3.28 5.48
C ALA A 147 -17.77 3.58 6.34
N TYR A 148 -17.76 3.15 7.60
CA TYR A 148 -16.60 3.24 8.50
C TYR A 148 -15.39 2.43 8.00
N ALA A 149 -15.59 1.20 7.53
CA ALA A 149 -14.49 0.41 6.99
C ALA A 149 -13.89 1.06 5.72
N SER A 150 -14.76 1.62 4.86
CA SER A 150 -14.36 2.27 3.61
C SER A 150 -13.59 3.57 3.86
N LEU A 151 -14.06 4.40 4.78
CA LEU A 151 -13.36 5.61 5.22
C LEU A 151 -12.01 5.27 5.89
N SER A 152 -11.94 4.18 6.67
CA SER A 152 -10.69 3.74 7.32
C SER A 152 -9.65 3.33 6.29
N MET A 153 -10.10 2.66 5.21
CA MET A 153 -9.26 2.27 4.10
C MET A 153 -8.74 3.49 3.33
N ALA A 154 -9.58 4.48 3.06
CA ALA A 154 -9.17 5.72 2.40
C ALA A 154 -8.11 6.47 3.22
N MET A 155 -8.34 6.62 4.52
CA MET A 155 -7.35 7.20 5.44
C MET A 155 -6.06 6.37 5.53
N GLY A 156 -6.18 5.04 5.57
CA GLY A 156 -5.04 4.13 5.55
C GLY A 156 -4.19 4.28 4.28
N ALA A 157 -4.81 4.51 3.12
CA ALA A 157 -4.11 4.77 1.86
C ALA A 157 -3.32 6.08 1.91
N ILE A 158 -3.86 7.13 2.55
CA ILE A 158 -3.14 8.39 2.78
C ILE A 158 -1.89 8.15 3.62
N PHE A 159 -2.00 7.44 4.74
CA PHE A 159 -0.85 7.14 5.59
C PHE A 159 0.17 6.20 4.91
N LEU A 160 -0.30 5.25 4.10
CA LEU A 160 0.58 4.40 3.29
C LEU A 160 1.42 5.22 2.32
N TRP A 161 0.80 6.14 1.58
CA TRP A 161 1.50 6.94 0.58
C TRP A 161 2.31 8.09 1.21
N GLY A 162 1.75 8.76 2.21
CA GLY A 162 2.38 9.91 2.87
C GLY A 162 3.45 9.54 3.89
N TYR A 163 3.31 8.42 4.59
CA TYR A 163 4.27 8.01 5.64
C TYR A 163 5.05 6.76 5.24
N VAL A 164 4.38 5.62 5.01
CA VAL A 164 5.08 4.33 4.82
C VAL A 164 5.97 4.33 3.58
N TYR A 165 5.48 4.85 2.46
CA TYR A 165 6.28 4.96 1.24
C TYR A 165 7.52 5.83 1.46
N ASN A 166 7.39 6.98 2.13
CA ASN A 166 8.53 7.84 2.44
C ASN A 166 9.53 7.17 3.38
N VAL A 167 9.06 6.42 4.38
CA VAL A 167 9.92 5.64 5.29
C VAL A 167 10.70 4.57 4.52
N ILE A 168 10.04 3.83 3.61
CA ILE A 168 10.70 2.82 2.77
C ILE A 168 11.73 3.47 1.85
N ARG A 169 11.35 4.56 1.15
CA ARG A 169 12.22 5.32 0.26
C ARG A 169 13.48 5.81 0.97
N LEU A 170 13.31 6.45 2.13
CA LEU A 170 14.43 6.92 2.95
C LEU A 170 15.31 5.77 3.43
N SER A 171 14.72 4.64 3.82
CA SER A 171 15.49 3.46 4.24
C SER A 171 16.32 2.88 3.09
N LEU A 172 15.82 2.93 1.85
CA LEU A 172 16.55 2.49 0.67
C LEU A 172 17.65 3.49 0.29
N GLU A 173 17.40 4.80 0.38
CA GLU A 173 18.39 5.85 0.12
C GLU A 173 19.54 5.80 1.14
N VAL A 174 19.26 5.68 2.45
CA VAL A 174 20.29 5.57 3.50
C VAL A 174 21.16 4.32 3.32
N ASN A 175 20.59 3.22 2.86
CA ASN A 175 21.36 2.01 2.54
C ASN A 175 22.16 2.13 1.24
N GLY A 176 21.65 2.84 0.24
CA GLY A 176 22.41 3.18 -0.96
C GLY A 176 23.60 4.08 -0.65
N SER A 177 23.42 5.06 0.23
CA SER A 177 24.48 5.97 0.67
C SER A 177 25.54 5.28 1.53
N SER A 178 25.16 4.36 2.42
CA SER A 178 26.14 3.59 3.22
C SER A 178 26.91 2.54 2.39
N VAL A 179 26.35 2.04 1.29
CA VAL A 179 27.11 1.28 0.28
C VAL A 179 28.04 2.21 -0.51
N GLY A 180 27.59 3.42 -0.87
CA GLY A 180 28.44 4.44 -1.49
C GLY A 180 29.61 4.89 -0.61
N GLU A 181 29.41 4.96 0.71
CA GLU A 181 30.44 5.32 1.69
C GLU A 181 31.39 4.15 1.99
N CYS A 182 30.93 2.90 1.90
CA CYS A 182 31.78 1.72 2.00
C CYS A 182 32.69 1.56 0.75
N ILE A 183 32.23 1.99 -0.42
CA ILE A 183 33.03 2.03 -1.66
C ILE A 183 34.13 3.10 -1.58
N SER A 184 33.85 4.27 -0.99
CA SER A 184 34.86 5.35 -0.85
C SER A 184 35.89 5.09 0.25
N ILE A 185 35.59 4.26 1.25
CA ILE A 185 36.60 3.82 2.25
C ILE A 185 37.54 2.74 1.65
N THR A 186 37.11 2.01 0.63
CA THR A 186 37.94 0.98 -0.03
C THR A 186 38.83 1.56 -1.15
N SER A 187 38.54 2.76 -1.66
CA SER A 187 39.30 3.37 -2.78
C SER A 187 40.64 4.01 -2.40
N THR A 188 41.14 3.85 -1.17
CA THR A 188 42.52 4.24 -0.79
C THR A 188 43.53 3.09 -0.86
N GLY A 189 43.12 1.89 -1.28
CA GLY A 189 44.02 0.74 -1.48
C GLY A 189 43.85 0.11 -2.86
N GLU A 190 44.81 0.42 -3.74
CA GLU A 190 45.16 -0.29 -4.97
C GLU A 190 44.18 -0.27 -6.16
N GLN A 191 44.70 0.34 -7.22
CA GLN A 191 44.14 0.51 -8.54
C GLN A 191 44.68 -0.64 -9.41
N GLU A 192 43.88 -1.67 -9.70
CA GLU A 192 44.17 -2.56 -10.82
C GLU A 192 42.94 -2.82 -11.71
N SER A 193 43.22 -2.62 -12.99
CA SER A 193 42.38 -2.72 -14.17
C SER A 193 41.82 -4.13 -14.38
N PHE A 194 40.54 -4.24 -14.75
CA PHE A 194 40.14 -5.28 -15.70
C PHE A 194 39.06 -4.77 -16.65
N THR A 195 39.42 -4.77 -17.93
CA THR A 195 38.59 -4.46 -19.10
C THR A 195 38.03 -5.78 -19.65
N GLU A 196 36.96 -5.70 -20.47
CA GLU A 196 36.45 -6.69 -21.45
C GLU A 196 35.08 -7.34 -21.14
N PRO A 197 34.31 -7.79 -22.17
CA PRO A 197 33.65 -6.93 -23.16
C PRO A 197 32.19 -7.36 -23.44
N LEU A 198 31.48 -6.51 -24.18
CA LEU A 198 30.18 -6.77 -24.79
C LEU A 198 30.29 -7.74 -25.96
N LEU A 199 29.24 -8.57 -26.14
CA LEU A 199 28.75 -8.96 -27.46
C LEU A 199 27.22 -8.83 -27.47
#